data_AF-A0A2U1T8H2-F1
#
_entry.id   AF-A0A2U1T8H2-F1
#
_cell.length_a   1.000
_cell.length_b   1.000
_cell.length_c   1.000
_cell.angle_alpha   90.00
_cell.angle_beta   90.00
_cell.angle_gamma   90.00
#
_symmetry.space_group_name_H-M   'P 1'
#
loop_
_entity.id
_entity.type
_entity.pdbx_description
1 polymer ?
#
loop_
_entity_poly.entity_id
_entity_poly.type
_entity_poly.pdbx_seq_one_letter_code
_entity_poly.pdbx_strand_id
1 'polypeptide(L)'
;MTVFDPQSVPTGSISEFLHWYDLTTEWAEDRDYDSTAGTAEVLLPWYEAMRAQFPPHTDGAEETTRYIIGSSCIYARFAESSADAALSAAAERARAHGLGVYVSGSGEVVLADGSVLT
;
A
#
# COMPACT_ATOMS: atom_id res chain seq x y z
N MET A 1 -5.04 -3.83 -0.06
CA MET A 1 -3.61 -4.15 0.13
C MET A 1 -2.88 -2.86 0.42
N THR A 2 -1.87 -2.92 1.28
CA THR A 2 -1.09 -1.77 1.71
C THR A 2 0.38 -2.03 1.42
N VAL A 3 1.05 -1.07 0.79
CA VAL A 3 2.51 -1.04 0.68
C VAL A 3 3.06 0.02 1.62
N PHE A 4 4.21 -0.24 2.23
CA PHE A 4 4.77 0.66 3.23
C PHE A 4 6.29 0.76 3.12
N ASP A 5 6.82 1.90 3.57
CA ASP A 5 8.26 2.08 3.77
C ASP A 5 8.69 1.33 5.05
N PRO A 6 9.48 0.25 4.94
CA PRO A 6 9.90 -0.54 6.09
C PRO A 6 10.80 0.23 7.07
N GLN A 7 11.37 1.38 6.67
CA GLN A 7 12.18 2.22 7.57
C GLN A 7 11.32 3.18 8.41
N SER A 8 10.05 3.36 8.05
CA SER A 8 9.14 4.34 8.65
C SER A 8 8.03 3.72 9.51
N VAL A 9 8.00 2.38 9.64
CA VAL A 9 6.93 1.65 10.34
C VAL A 9 7.49 0.55 11.26
N PRO A 10 6.73 0.04 12.24
CA PRO A 10 7.19 -1.06 13.08
C PRO A 10 7.32 -2.37 12.31
N THR A 11 8.48 -3.02 12.39
CA THR A 11 8.75 -4.32 11.74
C THR A 11 9.27 -5.38 12.71
N GLY A 12 9.20 -5.14 14.02
CA GLY A 12 9.71 -6.04 15.07
C GLY A 12 8.81 -7.24 15.36
N SER A 13 7.49 -7.05 15.25
CA SER A 13 6.48 -8.09 15.43
C SER A 13 5.21 -7.76 14.66
N ILE A 14 4.40 -8.78 14.36
CA ILE A 14 3.09 -8.57 13.72
C ILE A 14 2.16 -7.72 14.58
N SER A 15 2.20 -7.87 15.91
CA SER A 15 1.31 -7.13 16.81
C SER A 15 1.61 -5.64 16.81
N GLU A 16 2.88 -5.25 16.79
CA GLU A 16 3.27 -3.84 16.70
C GLU A 16 2.91 -3.25 15.33
N PHE A 17 3.11 -4.02 14.26
CA PHE A 17 2.70 -3.61 12.92
C PHE A 17 1.19 -3.39 12.83
N LEU A 18 0.38 -4.34 13.31
CA LEU A 18 -1.08 -4.24 13.26
C LEU A 18 -1.59 -3.06 14.09
N HIS A 19 -1.00 -2.81 15.26
CA HIS A 19 -1.35 -1.64 16.06
C HIS A 19 -1.07 -0.32 15.31
N TRP A 20 0.11 -0.21 14.68
CA TRP A 20 0.43 0.94 13.83
C TRP A 20 -0.52 1.05 12.63
N TYR A 21 -0.85 -0.08 12.00
CA TYR A 21 -1.71 -0.14 10.84
C TYR A 21 -3.13 0.33 11.17
N ASP A 22 -3.70 -0.11 12.29
CA ASP A 22 -5.02 0.30 12.75
C ASP A 22 -5.09 1.82 12.91
N LEU A 23 -4.13 2.42 13.62
CA LEU A 23 -4.06 3.88 13.81
C LEU A 23 -3.85 4.65 12.50
N THR A 24 -2.94 4.16 11.64
CA THR A 24 -2.60 4.84 10.38
C THR A 24 -3.77 4.83 9.41
N THR A 25 -4.57 3.75 9.42
CA THR A 25 -5.73 3.61 8.54
C THR A 25 -7.01 4.25 9.09
N GLU A 26 -6.94 4.98 10.20
CA GLU A 26 -7.97 5.95 10.59
C GLU A 26 -7.95 7.20 9.70
N TRP A 27 -6.84 7.42 8.97
CA TRP A 27 -6.66 8.54 8.03
C TRP A 27 -6.92 9.90 8.67
N ALA A 28 -6.38 10.11 9.87
CA ALA A 28 -6.61 11.30 10.70
C ALA A 28 -5.59 12.43 10.49
N GLU A 29 -4.61 12.30 9.59
CA GLU A 29 -3.66 13.37 9.29
C GLU A 29 -4.38 14.52 8.55
N ASP A 30 -4.02 15.77 8.84
CA ASP A 30 -4.48 16.94 8.09
C ASP A 30 -3.76 17.02 6.73
N ARG A 31 -4.24 16.23 5.77
CA ARG A 31 -3.68 16.11 4.43
C ARG A 31 -4.70 15.70 3.38
N ASP A 32 -4.31 15.89 2.12
CA ASP A 32 -5.00 15.32 0.97
C ASP A 32 -4.46 13.91 0.68
N TYR A 33 -5.30 12.90 0.89
CA TYR A 33 -4.96 11.50 0.67
C TYR A 33 -5.04 11.06 -0.81
N ASP A 34 -5.46 11.94 -1.72
CA ASP A 34 -5.38 11.72 -3.16
C ASP A 34 -4.10 12.31 -3.77
N SER A 35 -3.29 13.00 -2.94
CA SER A 35 -2.04 13.66 -3.32
C SER A 35 -0.80 12.93 -2.82
N THR A 36 0.28 12.99 -3.60
CA THR A 36 1.61 12.50 -3.19
C THR A 36 2.38 13.48 -2.32
N ALA A 37 1.84 14.67 -2.06
CA ALA A 37 2.48 15.67 -1.21
C ALA A 37 2.62 15.15 0.24
N GLY A 38 3.84 15.13 0.76
CA GLY A 38 4.12 14.66 2.13
C GLY A 38 4.13 13.13 2.28
N THR A 39 4.23 12.39 1.17
CA THR A 39 4.44 10.93 1.16
C THR A 39 5.93 10.62 1.07
N ALA A 40 6.37 9.54 1.71
CA ALA A 40 7.74 9.06 1.63
C ALA A 40 8.15 8.81 0.17
N GLU A 41 9.28 9.39 -0.25
CA GLU A 41 9.72 9.38 -1.65
C GLU A 41 9.91 7.96 -2.21
N VAL A 42 10.28 6.99 -1.36
CA VAL A 42 10.47 5.58 -1.73
C VAL A 42 9.18 4.92 -2.24
N LEU A 43 8.00 5.45 -1.88
CA LEU A 43 6.70 4.93 -2.30
C LEU A 43 6.27 5.45 -3.69
N LEU A 44 6.84 6.57 -4.16
CA LEU A 44 6.40 7.23 -5.38
C LEU A 44 6.61 6.39 -6.64
N PRO A 45 7.77 5.73 -6.87
CA PRO A 45 7.96 4.89 -8.05
C PRO A 45 6.97 3.73 -8.11
N TRP A 46 6.64 3.14 -6.97
CA TRP A 46 5.62 2.09 -6.89
C TRP A 46 4.24 2.65 -7.26
N TYR A 47 3.87 3.79 -6.70
CA TYR A 47 2.57 4.42 -6.99
C TYR A 47 2.43 4.80 -8.47
N GLU A 48 3.45 5.42 -9.06
CA GLU A 48 3.47 5.80 -10.47
C GLU A 48 3.31 4.59 -11.39
N ALA A 49 4.01 3.49 -11.11
CA ALA A 49 3.89 2.26 -11.88
C ALA A 49 2.50 1.63 -11.73
N MET A 50 1.95 1.64 -10.52
CA MET A 50 0.63 1.06 -10.26
C MET A 50 -0.50 1.87 -10.88
N ARG A 51 -0.51 3.20 -10.74
CA ARG A 51 -1.55 4.04 -11.35
C ARG A 51 -1.53 4.04 -12.88
N ALA A 52 -0.39 3.76 -13.50
CA ALA A 52 -0.28 3.65 -14.95
C ALA A 52 -0.93 2.35 -15.48
N GLN A 53 -0.84 1.26 -14.71
CA GLN A 53 -1.42 -0.03 -15.06
C GLN A 53 -2.86 -0.21 -14.55
N PHE A 54 -3.15 0.35 -13.38
CA PHE A 54 -4.42 0.28 -12.66
C PHE A 54 -4.85 1.69 -12.28
N PRO A 55 -5.47 2.44 -13.20
CA PRO A 55 -5.77 3.85 -12.97
C PRO A 55 -6.74 4.06 -11.78
N PRO A 56 -6.60 5.21 -11.08
CA PRO A 56 -7.51 5.57 -10.00
C PRO A 56 -8.95 5.77 -10.51
N HIS A 57 -9.91 5.71 -9.58
CA HIS A 57 -11.32 5.99 -9.88
C HIS A 57 -11.48 7.27 -10.68
N THR A 58 -12.18 7.14 -11.81
CA THR A 58 -12.59 8.24 -12.66
C THR A 58 -14.12 8.17 -12.74
N ASP A 59 -14.80 9.30 -12.55
CA ASP A 59 -16.27 9.33 -12.58
C ASP A 59 -16.82 8.68 -13.86
N GLY A 60 -17.78 7.76 -13.68
CA GLY A 60 -18.41 7.02 -14.77
C GLY A 60 -17.72 5.71 -15.18
N ALA A 61 -16.63 5.31 -14.52
CA ALA A 61 -15.98 4.02 -14.75
C ALA A 61 -16.40 2.96 -13.72
N GLU A 62 -17.00 1.87 -14.19
CA GLU A 62 -17.07 0.59 -13.49
C GLU A 62 -15.68 -0.06 -13.63
N GLU A 63 -15.11 -0.67 -12.57
CA GLU A 63 -13.76 -1.30 -12.57
C GLU A 63 -12.52 -0.41 -12.32
N THR A 64 -12.56 0.47 -11.33
CA THR A 64 -11.41 1.34 -10.99
C THR A 64 -10.70 0.96 -9.70
N THR A 65 -9.46 1.44 -9.54
CA THR A 65 -8.71 1.29 -8.28
C THR A 65 -8.90 2.49 -7.36
N ARG A 66 -9.10 2.27 -6.07
CA ARG A 66 -9.01 3.33 -5.06
C ARG A 66 -7.62 3.30 -4.43
N TYR A 67 -6.93 4.43 -4.49
CA TYR A 67 -5.70 4.67 -3.73
C TYR A 67 -5.99 5.59 -2.56
N ILE A 68 -5.30 5.38 -1.45
CA ILE A 68 -5.22 6.32 -0.33
C ILE A 68 -3.73 6.47 0.00
N ILE A 69 -3.21 7.68 -0.15
CA ILE A 69 -1.77 7.97 -0.14
C ILE A 69 -1.40 8.60 1.22
N GLY A 70 -0.92 7.77 2.13
CA GLY A 70 -0.45 8.20 3.45
C GLY A 70 0.98 8.73 3.42
N SER A 71 1.49 9.08 4.61
CA SER A 71 2.86 9.55 4.83
C SER A 71 3.87 8.42 4.63
N SER A 72 3.63 7.27 5.26
CA SER A 72 4.53 6.11 5.29
C SER A 72 3.98 4.87 4.58
N CYS A 73 2.75 4.92 4.05
CA CYS A 73 2.13 3.82 3.34
C CYS A 73 1.17 4.28 2.23
N ILE A 74 0.88 3.38 1.30
CA ILE A 74 -0.16 3.56 0.28
C ILE A 74 -1.11 2.37 0.35
N TYR A 75 -2.38 2.65 0.61
CA TYR A 75 -3.45 1.66 0.52
C TYR A 75 -4.02 1.65 -0.90
N ALA A 76 -4.18 0.45 -1.46
CA ALA A 76 -4.82 0.22 -2.75
C ALA A 76 -5.94 -0.82 -2.59
N ARG A 77 -7.14 -0.44 -3.05
CA ARG A 77 -8.28 -1.34 -3.25
C ARG A 77 -8.55 -1.45 -4.74
N PHE A 78 -8.20 -2.61 -5.30
CA PHE A 78 -8.42 -2.92 -6.70
C PHE A 78 -9.86 -3.34 -6.96
N ALA A 79 -10.30 -3.16 -8.21
CA ALA A 79 -11.55 -3.72 -8.68
C ALA A 79 -11.50 -5.25 -8.67
N GLU A 80 -12.62 -5.89 -8.34
CA GLU A 80 -12.70 -7.35 -8.17
C GLU A 80 -12.27 -8.09 -9.45
N SER A 81 -12.67 -7.59 -10.62
CA SER A 81 -12.31 -8.17 -11.93
C SER A 81 -10.80 -8.23 -12.20
N SER A 82 -10.01 -7.41 -11.49
CA SER A 82 -8.57 -7.26 -11.67
C SER A 82 -7.75 -7.63 -10.44
N ALA A 83 -8.40 -8.06 -9.35
CA ALA A 83 -7.78 -8.19 -8.03
C ALA A 83 -6.54 -9.10 -8.04
N ASP A 84 -6.62 -10.28 -8.64
CA ASP A 84 -5.51 -11.23 -8.68
C ASP A 84 -4.30 -10.67 -9.44
N ALA A 85 -4.53 -10.13 -10.64
CA ALA A 85 -3.49 -9.53 -11.46
C ALA A 85 -2.87 -8.30 -10.79
N ALA A 86 -3.69 -7.48 -10.14
CA ALA A 86 -3.25 -6.28 -9.46
C ALA A 86 -2.46 -6.57 -8.18
N LEU A 87 -2.91 -7.54 -7.36
CA LEU A 87 -2.19 -7.97 -6.16
C LEU A 87 -0.83 -8.56 -6.52
N SER A 88 -0.75 -9.39 -7.57
CA SER A 88 0.50 -9.97 -8.05
C SER A 88 1.48 -8.88 -8.54
N ALA A 89 1.01 -7.98 -9.42
CA ALA A 89 1.83 -6.89 -9.93
C ALA A 89 2.29 -5.94 -8.82
N ALA A 90 1.41 -5.63 -7.87
CA ALA A 90 1.72 -4.78 -6.74
C ALA A 90 2.82 -5.36 -5.84
N ALA A 91 2.72 -6.64 -5.49
CA ALA A 91 3.70 -7.32 -4.65
C ALA A 91 5.06 -7.42 -5.35
N GLU A 92 5.08 -7.75 -6.64
CA GLU A 92 6.32 -7.80 -7.43
C GLU A 92 7.03 -6.45 -7.46
N ARG A 93 6.28 -5.37 -7.73
CA ARG A 93 6.81 -4.00 -7.75
C ARG A 93 7.25 -3.54 -6.37
N ALA A 94 6.51 -3.88 -5.31
CA ALA A 94 6.89 -3.54 -3.94
C ALA A 94 8.26 -4.13 -3.61
N ARG A 95 8.45 -5.43 -3.92
CA ARG A 95 9.74 -6.11 -3.75
C ARG A 95 10.85 -5.46 -4.58
N ALA A 96 10.56 -5.07 -5.83
CA ALA A 96 11.53 -4.40 -6.69
C ALA A 96 12.00 -3.03 -6.16
N HIS A 97 11.17 -2.36 -5.35
CA HIS A 97 11.47 -1.07 -4.73
C HIS A 97 11.88 -1.16 -3.26
N GLY A 98 12.06 -2.37 -2.71
CA GLY A 98 12.42 -2.55 -1.30
C GLY A 98 11.33 -2.10 -0.33
N LEU A 99 10.06 -2.27 -0.71
CA LEU A 99 8.89 -1.94 0.10
C LEU A 99 8.32 -3.18 0.77
N GLY A 100 7.68 -3.00 1.92
CA GLY A 100 6.88 -4.04 2.56
C GLY A 100 5.44 -4.07 2.04
N VAL A 101 4.77 -5.21 2.22
CA VAL A 101 3.40 -5.47 1.79
C VAL A 101 2.58 -6.08 2.92
N TYR A 102 1.37 -5.57 3.09
CA TYR A 102 0.35 -6.15 3.96
C TYR A 102 -0.98 -6.27 3.22
N VAL A 103 -1.63 -7.44 3.30
CA VAL A 103 -2.98 -7.65 2.81
C VAL A 103 -3.90 -7.78 4.02
N SER A 104 -4.80 -6.82 4.21
CA SER A 104 -5.69 -6.80 5.39
C SER A 104 -6.41 -8.14 5.56
N GLY A 105 -6.26 -8.74 6.75
CA GLY A 105 -6.82 -10.05 7.06
C GLY A 105 -6.00 -11.27 6.64
N SER A 106 -4.81 -11.10 6.04
CA SER A 106 -3.92 -12.22 5.69
C SER A 106 -3.34 -12.93 6.92
N GLY A 107 -3.17 -12.21 8.02
CA GLY A 107 -2.40 -12.69 9.18
C GLY A 107 -0.88 -12.66 8.97
N GLU A 108 -0.40 -12.09 7.86
CA GLU A 108 1.02 -12.07 7.49
C GLU A 108 1.43 -10.71 6.93
N VAL A 109 2.61 -10.22 7.32
CA VAL A 109 3.24 -9.02 6.77
C VAL A 109 4.53 -9.42 6.09
N VAL A 110 4.69 -9.08 4.81
CA VAL A 110 5.90 -9.35 4.03
C VAL A 110 6.80 -8.13 4.05
N LEU A 111 8.03 -8.28 4.53
CA LEU A 111 9.05 -7.22 4.55
C LEU A 111 9.82 -7.16 3.21
N ALA A 112 10.53 -6.06 3.01
CA ALA A 112 11.30 -5.79 1.79
C ALA A 112 12.37 -6.84 1.48
N ASP A 113 12.94 -7.47 2.50
CA ASP A 113 13.93 -8.54 2.39
C ASP A 113 13.29 -9.93 2.14
N GLY A 114 11.97 -10.01 2.07
CA GLY A 114 11.20 -11.24 1.91
C GLY A 114 10.88 -11.96 3.22
N SER A 115 11.33 -11.44 4.38
CA SER A 115 10.96 -11.98 5.68
C SER A 115 9.46 -11.79 5.95
N VAL A 116 8.85 -12.70 6.70
CA VAL A 116 7.42 -12.67 7.02
C VAL A 116 7.22 -12.50 8.53
N LEU A 117 6.40 -11.53 8.92
CA LEU A 117 5.91 -11.39 10.30
C LEU A 117 4.56 -12.13 10.40
N THR A 118 4.42 -12.99 11.41
CA THR A 118 3.23 -13.83 11.68
C THR A 118 2.88 -13.81 13.16
#